data_AF-A0A936Z9I5-F1
#
_entry.id   AF-A0A936Z9I5-F1
#
_cell.length_a   1.000
_cell.length_b   1.000
_cell.length_c   1.000
_cell.angle_alpha   90.00
_cell.angle_beta   90.00
_cell.angle_gamma   90.00
#
_symmetry.space_group_name_H-M   'P 1'
#
loop_
_entity.id
_entity.type
_entity.pdbx_description
1 polymer ?
#
loop_
_entity_poly.entity_id
_entity_poly.type
_entity_poly.pdbx_seq_one_letter_code
_entity_poly.pdbx_strand_id
1 'polypeptide(L)'
;MKGISRRGILKTGAAAAALSVLPRATPAQETGEVETHGLSSFGDLKHGPDFKHFSFVNPDAPKGGKLAVQIKQTIGNQNFDTFNTLNIFVLKGDGAAGMSLTFDSLMTASGERIGLLGDEPDALYGLAAKSVRVSGDKLTYRFIMRPEARFHDGSRLTAKDAAFSLNILKTKGHPLFSQLLTQMASAEAESDEILRVRLTPQRSRDLHLVIAGLPILSER
;
A
#
# COMPACT_ATOMS: atom_id res chain seq x y z
N MET A 1 48.44 -50.42 6.44
CA MET A 1 47.22 -49.69 6.02
C MET A 1 46.14 -49.99 7.05
N LYS A 2 45.82 -49.03 7.93
CA LYS A 2 44.89 -49.24 9.07
C LYS A 2 43.43 -49.14 8.60
N GLY A 3 42.68 -50.22 8.75
CA GLY A 3 41.27 -50.32 8.35
C GLY A 3 40.34 -49.53 9.28
N ILE A 4 39.37 -48.87 8.67
CA ILE A 4 38.31 -48.10 9.34
C ILE A 4 37.41 -49.07 10.12
N SER A 5 37.27 -48.85 11.41
CA SER A 5 36.45 -49.67 12.32
C SER A 5 34.97 -49.29 12.24
N ARG A 6 34.10 -50.30 12.32
CA ARG A 6 32.61 -50.21 12.24
C ARG A 6 31.97 -49.29 13.29
N ARG A 7 32.70 -48.82 14.30
CA ARG A 7 32.25 -47.82 15.29
C ARG A 7 32.39 -46.35 14.85
N GLY A 8 33.03 -46.08 13.71
CA GLY A 8 33.25 -44.71 13.21
C GLY A 8 32.10 -44.13 12.38
N ILE A 9 31.16 -44.95 11.90
CA ILE A 9 30.13 -44.53 10.94
C ILE A 9 28.86 -43.99 11.64
N LEU A 10 28.67 -44.24 12.94
CA LEU A 10 27.45 -43.87 13.65
C LEU A 10 27.44 -42.44 14.25
N LYS A 11 28.49 -41.62 14.06
CA LYS A 11 28.57 -40.26 14.63
C LYS A 11 28.39 -39.12 13.63
N THR A 12 28.23 -39.41 12.33
CA THR A 12 28.05 -38.36 11.30
C THR A 12 26.63 -38.27 10.74
N GLY A 13 25.69 -39.09 11.20
CA GLY A 13 24.31 -39.14 10.67
C GLY A 13 23.25 -38.31 11.40
N ALA A 14 23.57 -37.62 12.50
CA ALA A 14 22.55 -37.04 13.40
C ALA A 14 22.45 -35.49 13.37
N ALA A 15 23.17 -34.80 12.47
CA ALA A 15 23.20 -33.32 12.46
C ALA A 15 22.42 -32.65 11.32
N ALA A 16 21.71 -33.41 10.46
CA ALA A 16 21.07 -32.85 9.26
C ALA A 16 19.51 -32.85 9.27
N ALA A 17 18.86 -33.26 10.37
CA ALA A 17 17.40 -33.45 10.39
C ALA A 17 16.64 -32.60 11.43
N ALA A 18 17.23 -31.52 11.97
CA ALA A 18 16.61 -30.72 13.03
C ALA A 18 16.39 -29.23 12.69
N LEU A 19 16.54 -28.81 11.43
CA LEU A 19 16.44 -27.39 11.04
C LEU A 19 15.13 -26.97 10.35
N SER A 20 14.15 -27.87 10.21
CA SER A 20 12.96 -27.62 9.39
C SER A 20 11.67 -27.21 10.14
N VAL A 21 11.72 -26.97 11.45
CA VAL A 21 10.53 -26.50 12.21
C VAL A 21 10.90 -25.34 13.12
N LEU A 22 11.36 -24.22 12.52
CA LEU A 22 11.21 -22.93 13.18
C LEU A 22 9.82 -22.40 12.80
N PRO A 23 8.90 -22.18 13.75
CA PRO A 23 7.66 -21.51 13.44
C PRO A 23 8.00 -20.15 12.85
N ARG A 24 7.52 -19.87 11.63
CA ARG A 24 7.51 -18.51 11.09
C ARG A 24 6.79 -17.67 12.12
N ALA A 25 7.50 -16.73 12.74
CA ALA A 25 6.92 -15.75 13.63
C ALA A 25 5.88 -14.97 12.82
N THR A 26 4.61 -15.38 12.93
CA THR A 26 3.50 -14.53 12.53
C THR A 26 3.56 -13.33 13.45
N PRO A 27 3.72 -12.10 12.92
CA PRO A 27 3.72 -10.91 13.74
C PRO A 27 2.44 -10.92 14.58
N ALA A 28 2.63 -10.75 15.89
CA ALA A 28 1.56 -10.88 16.87
C ALA A 28 0.46 -9.86 16.53
N GLN A 29 -0.74 -10.37 16.28
CA GLN A 29 -1.94 -9.54 16.19
C GLN A 29 -2.20 -8.99 17.59
N GLU A 30 -2.25 -7.66 17.73
CA GLU A 30 -2.58 -7.05 19.01
C GLU A 30 -4.02 -7.43 19.38
N THR A 31 -4.26 -7.71 20.66
CA THR A 31 -5.59 -8.00 21.18
C THR A 31 -6.55 -6.84 20.84
N GLY A 32 -7.60 -7.13 20.07
CA GLY A 32 -8.60 -6.14 19.65
C GLY A 32 -8.42 -5.58 18.24
N GLU A 33 -7.45 -6.07 17.47
CA GLU A 33 -7.36 -5.74 16.04
C GLU A 33 -8.41 -6.48 15.20
N VAL A 34 -9.11 -5.73 14.35
CA VAL A 34 -10.04 -6.28 13.35
C VAL A 34 -9.42 -6.18 11.98
N GLU A 35 -9.29 -7.31 11.29
CA GLU A 35 -8.88 -7.35 9.89
C GLU A 35 -10.08 -7.12 8.96
N THR A 36 -9.93 -6.20 8.00
CA THR A 36 -10.95 -5.84 7.02
C THR A 36 -10.34 -5.72 5.62
N HIS A 37 -11.12 -6.05 4.58
CA HIS A 37 -10.73 -5.90 3.16
C HIS A 37 -10.88 -4.47 2.64
N GLY A 38 -11.60 -3.63 3.39
CA GLY A 38 -11.86 -2.23 3.05
C GLY A 38 -11.84 -1.31 4.27
N LEU A 39 -11.72 -0.02 4.04
CA LEU A 39 -11.86 1.03 5.05
C LEU A 39 -13.03 1.92 4.67
N SER A 40 -13.85 2.31 5.66
CA SER A 40 -14.86 3.36 5.50
C SER A 40 -14.82 4.31 6.69
N SER A 41 -15.13 5.58 6.44
CA SER A 41 -15.30 6.58 7.50
C SER A 41 -16.45 6.25 8.47
N PHE A 42 -17.49 5.57 7.98
CA PHE A 42 -18.68 5.21 8.76
C PHE A 42 -18.74 3.72 9.12
N GLY A 43 -17.93 2.89 8.45
CA GLY A 43 -17.67 1.49 8.81
C GLY A 43 -18.42 0.47 7.94
N ASP A 44 -19.47 0.88 7.24
CA ASP A 44 -20.17 0.03 6.28
C ASP A 44 -19.44 0.04 4.94
N LEU A 45 -19.43 -1.11 4.27
CA LEU A 45 -18.88 -1.30 2.93
C LEU A 45 -19.95 -1.92 2.05
N LYS A 46 -20.29 -1.27 0.93
CA LYS A 46 -21.25 -1.79 -0.06
C LYS A 46 -20.76 -3.10 -0.68
N HIS A 47 -19.46 -3.20 -0.97
CA HIS A 47 -18.87 -4.38 -1.59
C HIS A 47 -18.32 -5.31 -0.51
N GLY A 48 -18.93 -6.49 -0.37
CA GLY A 48 -18.47 -7.53 0.55
C GLY A 48 -17.09 -8.10 0.17
N PRO A 49 -16.45 -8.89 1.04
CA PRO A 49 -15.06 -9.33 0.87
C PRO A 49 -14.79 -10.17 -0.40
N ASP A 50 -15.82 -10.83 -0.93
CA ASP A 50 -15.71 -11.72 -2.09
C ASP A 50 -16.04 -11.06 -3.44
N PHE A 51 -16.30 -9.74 -3.45
CA PHE A 51 -16.65 -9.01 -4.68
C PHE A 51 -15.55 -9.15 -5.74
N LYS A 52 -15.95 -9.25 -7.02
CA LYS A 52 -15.02 -9.50 -8.13
C LYS A 52 -14.68 -8.24 -8.92
N HIS A 53 -15.58 -7.27 -8.92
CA HIS A 53 -15.45 -5.99 -9.59
C HIS A 53 -16.41 -5.00 -8.94
N PHE A 54 -16.13 -3.71 -9.07
CA PHE A 54 -17.09 -2.68 -8.66
C PHE A 54 -18.37 -2.75 -9.48
N SER A 55 -19.47 -2.26 -8.91
CA SER A 55 -20.81 -2.41 -9.51
C SER A 55 -20.99 -1.70 -10.85
N PHE A 56 -20.21 -0.66 -11.12
CA PHE A 56 -20.23 0.11 -12.37
C PHE A 56 -19.22 -0.39 -13.42
N VAL A 57 -18.44 -1.42 -13.12
CA VAL A 57 -17.47 -1.98 -14.05
C VAL A 57 -18.16 -2.95 -15.01
N ASN A 58 -17.95 -2.77 -16.31
CA ASN A 58 -18.23 -3.80 -17.30
C ASN A 58 -17.07 -4.81 -17.33
N PRO A 59 -17.23 -6.04 -16.82
CA PRO A 59 -16.15 -7.04 -16.82
C PRO A 59 -15.74 -7.47 -18.24
N ASP A 60 -16.65 -7.37 -19.21
CA ASP A 60 -16.44 -7.76 -20.61
C ASP A 60 -15.93 -6.60 -21.48
N ALA A 61 -15.41 -5.53 -20.87
CA ALA A 61 -14.91 -4.37 -21.61
C ALA A 61 -13.77 -4.78 -22.56
N PRO A 62 -13.88 -4.44 -23.88
CA PRO A 62 -12.86 -4.80 -24.86
C PRO A 62 -11.51 -4.16 -24.49
N LYS A 63 -10.42 -4.93 -24.67
CA LYS A 63 -9.06 -4.47 -24.36
C LYS A 63 -8.36 -4.02 -25.64
N GLY A 64 -7.80 -2.81 -25.61
CA GLY A 64 -7.04 -2.23 -26.71
C GLY A 64 -7.57 -0.87 -27.17
N GLY A 65 -6.97 -0.36 -28.25
CA GLY A 65 -7.28 0.96 -28.80
C GLY A 65 -6.40 2.08 -28.22
N LYS A 66 -6.66 3.31 -28.66
CA LYS A 66 -6.01 4.52 -28.18
C LYS A 66 -7.08 5.45 -27.61
N LEU A 67 -6.80 5.98 -26.43
CA LEU A 67 -7.63 6.98 -25.78
C LEU A 67 -6.90 8.32 -25.84
N ALA A 68 -7.56 9.34 -26.38
CA ALA A 68 -7.11 10.73 -26.31
C ALA A 68 -8.03 11.47 -25.33
N VAL A 69 -7.47 11.97 -24.24
CA VAL A 69 -8.21 12.71 -23.21
C VAL A 69 -7.67 14.12 -23.06
N GLN A 70 -8.56 15.05 -22.72
CA GLN A 70 -8.17 16.32 -22.13
C GLN A 70 -8.26 16.17 -20.61
N ILE A 71 -7.13 16.34 -19.93
CA ILE A 71 -7.07 16.29 -18.47
C ILE A 71 -7.77 17.54 -17.93
N LYS A 72 -8.72 17.36 -17.01
CA LYS A 72 -9.52 18.44 -16.40
C LYS A 72 -9.21 18.68 -14.93
N GLN A 73 -8.37 17.84 -14.33
CA GLN A 73 -7.96 17.93 -12.94
C GLN A 73 -6.46 17.70 -12.82
N THR A 74 -5.83 18.44 -11.91
CA THR A 74 -4.41 18.34 -11.61
C THR A 74 -4.22 18.11 -10.11
N ILE A 75 -3.10 17.49 -9.74
CA ILE A 75 -2.65 17.43 -8.35
C ILE A 75 -1.18 17.81 -8.25
N GLY A 76 -0.81 18.41 -7.11
CA GLY A 76 0.56 18.78 -6.81
C GLY A 76 0.94 19.98 -7.64
N ASN A 77 2.06 19.86 -8.37
CA ASN A 77 2.55 20.91 -9.26
C ASN A 77 2.08 20.75 -10.73
N GLN A 78 1.09 19.90 -11.00
CA GLN A 78 0.66 19.64 -12.38
C GLN A 78 0.02 20.87 -13.05
N ASN A 79 0.28 21.02 -14.35
CA ASN A 79 -0.16 22.14 -15.16
C ASN A 79 -0.85 21.64 -16.45
N PHE A 80 -1.91 22.34 -16.89
CA PHE A 80 -2.70 21.96 -18.07
C PHE A 80 -2.05 22.37 -19.40
N ASP A 81 -1.23 23.42 -19.40
CA ASP A 81 -0.73 24.04 -20.63
C ASP A 81 0.60 23.46 -21.10
N THR A 82 1.52 23.22 -20.16
CA THR A 82 2.87 22.71 -20.43
C THR A 82 3.45 21.96 -19.23
N PHE A 83 4.55 21.24 -19.42
CA PHE A 83 5.28 20.59 -18.35
C PHE A 83 6.80 20.63 -18.57
N ASN A 84 7.53 20.61 -17.47
CA ASN A 84 9.00 20.51 -17.46
C ASN A 84 9.52 19.45 -16.48
N THR A 85 8.62 18.75 -15.77
CA THR A 85 8.97 17.64 -14.87
C THR A 85 7.91 16.55 -14.91
N LEU A 86 8.34 15.31 -14.64
CA LEU A 86 7.46 14.16 -14.43
C LEU A 86 7.26 13.84 -12.94
N ASN A 87 8.01 14.50 -12.05
CA ASN A 87 7.79 14.39 -10.61
C ASN A 87 6.71 15.39 -10.17
N ILE A 88 5.51 14.87 -9.92
CA ILE A 88 4.33 15.66 -9.55
C ILE A 88 4.17 15.90 -8.04
N PHE A 89 5.05 15.31 -7.23
CA PHE A 89 4.94 15.28 -5.78
C PHE A 89 5.82 16.33 -5.08
N VAL A 90 6.50 17.19 -5.82
CA VAL A 90 7.33 18.28 -5.30
C VAL A 90 6.68 19.63 -5.57
N LEU A 91 7.06 20.67 -4.81
CA LEU A 91 6.50 22.01 -4.99
C LEU A 91 6.97 22.69 -6.30
N LYS A 92 8.19 22.41 -6.75
CA LYS A 92 8.83 23.15 -7.85
C LYS A 92 8.59 22.48 -9.22
N GLY A 93 8.44 23.31 -10.24
CA GLY A 93 8.31 22.89 -11.64
C GLY A 93 6.85 22.71 -12.06
N ASP A 94 6.64 22.46 -13.35
CA ASP A 94 5.34 22.21 -13.95
C ASP A 94 5.24 20.72 -14.27
N GLY A 95 4.43 20.01 -13.49
CA GLY A 95 4.21 18.57 -13.62
C GLY A 95 3.35 18.22 -14.82
N ALA A 96 3.69 17.13 -15.51
CA ALA A 96 2.86 16.62 -16.61
C ALA A 96 1.48 16.17 -16.12
N ALA A 97 0.43 16.71 -16.75
CA ALA A 97 -0.95 16.33 -16.47
C ALA A 97 -1.20 14.84 -16.71
N GLY A 98 -1.85 14.16 -15.75
CA GLY A 98 -2.18 12.73 -15.83
C GLY A 98 -1.11 11.79 -15.27
N MET A 99 0.04 12.31 -14.81
CA MET A 99 1.10 11.50 -14.19
C MET A 99 0.63 10.75 -12.94
N SER A 100 -0.46 11.16 -12.28
CA SER A 100 -1.05 10.41 -11.16
C SER A 100 -1.51 9.00 -11.54
N LEU A 101 -1.77 8.73 -12.82
CA LEU A 101 -2.18 7.43 -13.35
C LEU A 101 -1.05 6.39 -13.40
N THR A 102 0.22 6.80 -13.23
CA THR A 102 1.37 5.90 -13.32
C THR A 102 1.77 5.28 -11.97
N PHE A 103 1.13 5.70 -10.89
CA PHE A 103 1.40 5.24 -9.53
C PHE A 103 0.29 4.32 -9.05
N ASP A 104 0.50 3.61 -7.95
CA ASP A 104 -0.53 2.86 -7.21
C ASP A 104 -0.58 3.25 -5.74
N SER A 105 -1.66 2.90 -5.04
CA SER A 105 -1.89 3.20 -3.63
C SER A 105 -2.09 1.92 -2.83
N LEU A 106 -2.13 2.03 -1.50
CA LEU A 106 -2.40 0.86 -0.64
C LEU A 106 -3.81 0.32 -0.88
N MET A 107 -4.78 1.21 -0.95
CA MET A 107 -6.19 0.91 -1.19
C MET A 107 -6.75 1.92 -2.18
N THR A 108 -7.83 1.55 -2.87
CA THR A 108 -8.43 2.37 -3.92
C THR A 108 -9.92 2.53 -3.70
N ALA A 109 -10.41 3.73 -4.00
CA ALA A 109 -11.84 4.00 -4.01
C ALA A 109 -12.48 3.29 -5.19
N SER A 110 -13.80 3.25 -5.19
CA SER A 110 -14.57 2.81 -6.33
C SER A 110 -14.64 3.88 -7.44
N GLY A 111 -13.54 4.61 -7.67
CA GLY A 111 -13.48 5.72 -8.63
C GLY A 111 -12.16 6.49 -8.63
N GLU A 112 -12.20 7.81 -8.87
CA GLU A 112 -10.99 8.61 -9.17
C GLU A 112 -9.97 8.62 -8.00
N ARG A 113 -8.69 8.46 -8.32
CA ARG A 113 -7.62 8.15 -7.34
C ARG A 113 -7.34 9.24 -6.30
N ILE A 114 -7.88 10.45 -6.47
CA ILE A 114 -7.78 11.56 -5.51
C ILE A 114 -9.12 12.28 -5.44
N GLY A 115 -10.09 11.54 -4.95
CA GLY A 115 -11.43 12.01 -4.74
C GLY A 115 -12.25 10.80 -4.39
N LEU A 116 -13.07 10.89 -3.36
CA LEU A 116 -14.03 9.85 -3.06
C LEU A 116 -15.19 9.95 -4.06
N LEU A 117 -14.86 9.88 -5.36
CA LEU A 117 -15.74 10.02 -6.50
C LEU A 117 -15.91 8.64 -7.11
N GLY A 118 -16.61 7.79 -6.36
CA GLY A 118 -16.99 6.44 -6.76
C GLY A 118 -18.44 6.16 -6.41
N ASP A 119 -18.87 4.91 -6.54
CA ASP A 119 -20.19 4.49 -6.06
C ASP A 119 -20.32 4.53 -4.52
N GLU A 120 -19.21 4.78 -3.80
CA GLU A 120 -19.13 5.04 -2.36
C GLU A 120 -18.12 6.17 -2.07
N PRO A 121 -18.59 7.34 -1.60
CA PRO A 121 -17.75 8.51 -1.37
C PRO A 121 -17.01 8.49 -0.03
N ASP A 122 -16.97 7.37 0.68
CA ASP A 122 -16.36 7.27 2.00
C ASP A 122 -15.61 5.95 2.22
N ALA A 123 -15.41 5.15 1.16
CA ALA A 123 -14.86 3.81 1.25
C ALA A 123 -13.65 3.58 0.31
N LEU A 124 -12.71 2.76 0.77
CA LEU A 124 -11.57 2.25 0.01
C LEU A 124 -11.48 0.72 0.14
N TYR A 125 -11.05 0.07 -0.93
CA TYR A 125 -10.88 -1.38 -1.01
C TYR A 125 -9.44 -1.76 -1.35
N GLY A 126 -9.03 -2.97 -0.97
CA GLY A 126 -7.64 -3.41 -1.14
C GLY A 126 -7.11 -3.31 -2.57
N LEU A 127 -5.98 -2.61 -2.75
CA LEU A 127 -5.23 -2.50 -4.01
C LEU A 127 -3.84 -3.14 -3.83
N ALA A 128 -2.78 -2.37 -3.54
CA ALA A 128 -1.46 -2.94 -3.26
C ALA A 128 -1.43 -3.66 -1.89
N ALA A 129 -2.27 -3.21 -0.95
CA ALA A 129 -2.60 -3.94 0.26
C ALA A 129 -3.89 -4.74 0.03
N LYS A 130 -3.90 -6.03 0.40
CA LYS A 130 -5.10 -6.88 0.29
C LYS A 130 -6.10 -6.68 1.41
N SER A 131 -5.62 -6.28 2.59
CA SER A 131 -6.41 -6.07 3.79
C SER A 131 -5.67 -5.13 4.75
N VAL A 132 -6.36 -4.68 5.78
CA VAL A 132 -5.81 -3.86 6.86
C VAL A 132 -6.34 -4.34 8.20
N ARG A 133 -5.46 -4.46 9.18
CA ARG A 133 -5.81 -4.65 10.59
C ARG A 133 -5.88 -3.30 11.26
N VAL A 134 -7.00 -3.03 11.93
CA VAL A 134 -7.26 -1.77 12.63
C VAL A 134 -7.32 -2.04 14.12
N SER A 135 -6.53 -1.31 14.90
CA SER A 135 -6.57 -1.40 16.37
C SER A 135 -7.91 -0.91 16.94
N GLY A 136 -8.27 -1.36 18.13
CA GLY A 136 -9.55 -1.01 18.78
C GLY A 136 -9.74 0.50 19.02
N ASP A 137 -8.64 1.24 19.23
CA ASP A 137 -8.63 2.71 19.35
C ASP A 137 -8.57 3.45 17.99
N LYS A 138 -8.52 2.68 16.90
CA LYS A 138 -8.40 3.13 15.50
C LYS A 138 -7.17 4.04 15.27
N LEU A 139 -6.15 3.98 16.13
CA LEU A 139 -4.91 4.76 16.01
C LEU A 139 -3.82 4.05 15.21
N THR A 140 -3.89 2.72 15.08
CA THR A 140 -2.90 1.90 14.39
C THR A 140 -3.57 1.13 13.26
N TYR A 141 -2.96 1.20 12.08
CA TYR A 141 -3.39 0.52 10.86
C TYR A 141 -2.23 -0.31 10.34
N ARG A 142 -2.38 -1.63 10.30
CA ARG A 142 -1.41 -2.56 9.74
C ARG A 142 -1.91 -3.06 8.39
N PHE A 143 -1.39 -2.48 7.31
CA PHE A 143 -1.72 -2.86 5.94
C PHE A 143 -0.95 -4.12 5.56
N ILE A 144 -1.67 -5.13 5.07
CA ILE A 144 -1.09 -6.39 4.61
C ILE A 144 -0.91 -6.32 3.10
N MET A 145 0.35 -6.28 2.66
CA MET A 145 0.74 -6.12 1.25
C MET A 145 0.47 -7.39 0.43
N ARG A 146 0.17 -7.20 -0.86
CA ARG A 146 0.05 -8.28 -1.83
C ARG A 146 1.43 -8.80 -2.26
N PRO A 147 1.71 -10.11 -2.16
CA PRO A 147 2.96 -10.67 -2.67
C PRO A 147 3.09 -10.58 -4.20
N GLU A 148 1.98 -10.37 -4.92
CA GLU A 148 1.91 -10.18 -6.37
C GLU A 148 2.18 -8.74 -6.84
N ALA A 149 2.16 -7.74 -5.95
CA ALA A 149 2.34 -6.34 -6.33
C ALA A 149 3.75 -6.07 -6.89
N ARG A 150 3.84 -5.44 -8.07
CA ARG A 150 5.10 -5.15 -8.78
C ARG A 150 5.12 -3.71 -9.30
N PHE A 151 6.30 -3.11 -9.32
CA PHE A 151 6.55 -1.90 -10.08
C PHE A 151 6.68 -2.23 -11.58
N HIS A 152 6.68 -1.17 -12.41
CA HIS A 152 6.77 -1.29 -13.88
C HIS A 152 8.07 -1.97 -14.36
N ASP A 153 9.12 -1.97 -13.54
CA ASP A 153 10.39 -2.65 -13.81
C ASP A 153 10.39 -4.14 -13.40
N GLY A 154 9.28 -4.64 -12.84
CA GLY A 154 9.13 -6.01 -12.37
C GLY A 154 9.66 -6.27 -10.96
N SER A 155 10.19 -5.26 -10.25
CA SER A 155 10.58 -5.40 -8.85
C SER A 155 9.35 -5.51 -7.92
N ARG A 156 9.50 -6.17 -6.78
CA ARG A 156 8.40 -6.35 -5.80
C ARG A 156 8.12 -5.02 -5.09
N LEU A 157 6.85 -4.62 -5.08
CA LEU A 157 6.35 -3.53 -4.25
C LEU A 157 6.13 -4.06 -2.83
N THR A 158 6.81 -3.48 -1.86
CA THR A 158 6.83 -3.94 -0.46
C THR A 158 6.32 -2.88 0.51
N ALA A 159 6.13 -3.27 1.77
CA ALA A 159 5.81 -2.32 2.84
C ALA A 159 6.91 -1.27 3.07
N LYS A 160 8.17 -1.55 2.69
CA LYS A 160 9.27 -0.57 2.77
C LYS A 160 9.05 0.58 1.80
N ASP A 161 8.66 0.29 0.56
CA ASP A 161 8.33 1.29 -0.45
C ASP A 161 7.17 2.18 0.03
N ALA A 162 6.12 1.56 0.59
CA ALA A 162 4.98 2.30 1.13
C ALA A 162 5.35 3.17 2.34
N ALA A 163 6.16 2.65 3.27
CA ALA A 163 6.67 3.43 4.40
C ALA A 163 7.54 4.60 3.93
N PHE A 164 8.46 4.35 3.00
CA PHE A 164 9.28 5.37 2.36
C PHE A 164 8.42 6.46 1.73
N SER A 165 7.39 6.07 0.98
CA SER A 165 6.47 6.98 0.28
C SER A 165 5.75 7.93 1.23
N LEU A 166 5.16 7.40 2.31
CA LEU A 166 4.46 8.22 3.29
C LEU A 166 5.43 9.19 4.00
N ASN A 167 6.63 8.72 4.34
CA ASN A 167 7.64 9.55 5.01
C ASN A 167 8.22 10.64 4.09
N ILE A 168 8.52 10.32 2.82
CA ILE A 168 9.07 11.28 1.87
C ILE A 168 8.02 12.32 1.45
N LEU A 169 6.75 11.92 1.28
CA LEU A 169 5.65 12.85 1.03
C LEU A 169 5.42 13.78 2.23
N LYS A 170 5.49 13.27 3.46
CA LYS A 170 5.36 14.08 4.68
C LYS A 170 6.48 15.11 4.81
N THR A 171 7.72 14.74 4.49
CA THR A 171 8.90 15.57 4.79
C THR A 171 9.35 16.46 3.64
N LYS A 172 9.19 16.01 2.39
CA LYS A 172 9.69 16.69 1.18
C LYS A 172 8.62 16.85 0.10
N GLY A 173 7.42 16.33 0.32
CA GLY A 173 6.33 16.41 -0.64
C GLY A 173 5.78 17.83 -0.78
N HIS A 174 5.04 18.04 -1.87
CA HIS A 174 4.24 19.22 -2.12
C HIS A 174 3.34 19.51 -0.90
N PRO A 175 3.12 20.78 -0.50
CA PRO A 175 2.32 21.16 0.67
C PRO A 175 0.95 20.45 0.76
N LEU A 176 0.29 20.24 -0.38
CA LEU A 176 -0.95 19.46 -0.48
C LEU A 176 -0.86 18.06 0.13
N PHE A 177 0.30 17.39 0.07
CA PHE A 177 0.50 16.06 0.67
C PHE A 177 1.04 16.16 2.10
N SER A 178 2.05 17.00 2.32
CA SER A 178 2.70 17.08 3.63
C SER A 178 1.76 17.61 4.73
N GLN A 179 0.87 18.55 4.40
CA GLN A 179 -0.14 19.06 5.33
C GLN A 179 -1.14 17.96 5.76
N LEU A 180 -1.59 17.13 4.83
CA LEU A 180 -2.48 15.99 5.13
C LEU A 180 -1.83 14.98 6.09
N LEU A 181 -0.51 14.82 6.00
CA LEU A 181 0.25 13.83 6.78
C LEU A 181 0.73 14.35 8.15
N THR A 182 0.36 15.57 8.55
CA THR A 182 0.79 16.17 9.82
C THR A 182 0.41 15.31 11.03
N GLN A 183 -0.77 14.69 10.99
CA GLN A 183 -1.33 13.86 12.06
C GLN A 183 -0.97 12.36 11.92
N MET A 184 -0.16 12.00 10.94
CA MET A 184 0.47 10.67 10.87
C MET A 184 1.67 10.67 11.82
N ALA A 185 1.60 9.93 12.93
CA ALA A 185 2.67 9.84 13.91
C ALA A 185 3.90 9.10 13.33
N SER A 186 3.70 7.94 12.71
CA SER A 186 4.75 7.21 11.99
C SER A 186 4.21 6.29 10.90
N ALA A 187 5.07 5.94 9.94
CA ALA A 187 4.85 4.91 8.94
C ALA A 187 6.12 4.05 8.86
N GLU A 188 6.00 2.76 9.20
CA GLU A 188 7.11 1.84 9.40
C GLU A 188 6.79 0.48 8.78
N ALA A 189 7.76 -0.13 8.10
CA ALA A 189 7.64 -1.51 7.64
C ALA A 189 8.02 -2.46 8.78
N GLU A 190 7.06 -3.23 9.31
CA GLU A 190 7.33 -4.29 10.29
C GLU A 190 7.97 -5.52 9.62
N SER A 191 7.70 -5.70 8.33
CA SER A 191 8.32 -6.69 7.43
C SER A 191 8.15 -6.22 5.98
N ASP A 192 8.55 -7.00 4.98
CA ASP A 192 8.25 -6.70 3.58
C ASP A 192 6.73 -6.73 3.26
N GLU A 193 5.93 -7.38 4.13
CA GLU A 193 4.51 -7.65 3.91
C GLU A 193 3.58 -6.80 4.79
N ILE A 194 4.10 -6.16 5.83
CA ILE A 194 3.29 -5.42 6.79
C ILE A 194 3.82 -4.01 6.95
N LEU A 195 3.00 -3.05 6.52
CA LEU A 195 3.18 -1.64 6.79
C LEU A 195 2.34 -1.27 8.02
N ARG A 196 2.99 -0.76 9.07
CA ARG A 196 2.33 -0.16 10.22
C ARG A 196 2.30 1.36 10.09
N VAL A 197 1.10 1.92 10.11
CA VAL A 197 0.86 3.36 10.21
C VAL A 197 0.25 3.67 11.57
N ARG A 198 0.82 4.64 12.27
CA ARG A 198 0.29 5.18 13.52
C ARG A 198 -0.19 6.60 13.30
N LEU A 199 -1.37 6.91 13.81
CA LEU A 199 -1.97 8.24 13.76
C LEU A 199 -1.94 8.89 15.15
N THR A 200 -2.00 10.21 15.21
CA THR A 200 -2.14 10.91 16.50
C THR A 200 -3.59 10.85 17.00
N PRO A 201 -3.83 10.98 18.32
CA PRO A 201 -5.19 11.10 18.87
C PRO A 201 -6.01 12.26 18.31
N GLN A 202 -5.33 13.32 17.85
CA GLN A 202 -5.96 14.51 17.26
C GLN A 202 -6.29 14.35 15.77
N ARG A 203 -6.10 13.16 15.19
CA ARG A 203 -6.33 12.92 13.76
C ARG A 203 -7.72 13.35 13.29
N SER A 204 -7.82 13.79 12.04
CA SER A 204 -9.12 13.88 11.37
C SER A 204 -9.72 12.48 11.22
N ARG A 205 -11.05 12.42 11.19
CA ARG A 205 -11.79 11.15 11.05
C ARG A 205 -11.31 10.37 9.82
N ASP A 206 -11.12 11.05 8.70
CA ASP A 206 -10.92 10.45 7.39
C ASP A 206 -9.42 10.28 7.02
N LEU A 207 -8.49 10.64 7.93
CA LEU A 207 -7.05 10.59 7.66
C LEU A 207 -6.56 9.20 7.23
N HIS A 208 -7.14 8.14 7.81
CA HIS A 208 -6.80 6.76 7.47
C HIS A 208 -7.13 6.42 6.01
N LEU A 209 -8.22 6.96 5.46
CA LEU A 209 -8.55 6.84 4.04
C LEU A 209 -7.57 7.63 3.19
N VAL A 210 -7.27 8.88 3.57
CA VAL A 210 -6.30 9.71 2.86
C VAL A 210 -4.96 8.99 2.73
N ILE A 211 -4.42 8.47 3.83
CA ILE A 211 -3.15 7.73 3.84
C ILE A 211 -3.20 6.50 2.94
N ALA A 212 -4.29 5.72 3.00
CA ALA A 212 -4.43 4.52 2.20
C ALA A 212 -4.53 4.81 0.68
N GLY A 213 -5.02 6.01 0.31
CA GLY A 213 -5.12 6.47 -1.08
C GLY A 213 -3.88 7.20 -1.63
N LEU A 214 -2.87 7.49 -0.80
CA LEU A 214 -1.65 8.15 -1.26
C LEU A 214 -0.80 7.24 -2.17
N PRO A 215 0.00 7.83 -3.08
CA PRO A 215 0.80 7.07 -4.03
C PRO A 215 1.98 6.36 -3.34
N ILE A 216 2.29 5.18 -3.84
CA ILE A 216 3.47 4.39 -3.50
C ILE A 216 4.55 4.64 -4.56
N LEU A 217 5.68 5.13 -4.09
CA LEU A 217 6.91 5.41 -4.81
C LEU A 217 7.91 4.27 -4.53
N SER A 218 8.75 3.95 -5.52
CA SER A 218 9.90 3.06 -5.30
C SER A 218 10.89 3.72 -4.35
N GLU A 219 11.36 2.99 -3.33
CA GLU A 219 12.47 3.42 -2.48
C GLU A 219 13.82 3.39 -3.24
N ARG A 220 13.92 2.49 -4.22
CA ARG A 220 15.14 2.22 -4.99
C ARG A 220 15.23 3.07 -6.25
#